data_AF-A0A136WE93-F1
#
_entry.id   AF-A0A136WE93-F1
#
_cell.length_a   1.000
_cell.length_b   1.000
_cell.length_c   1.000
_cell.angle_alpha   90.00
_cell.angle_beta   90.00
_cell.angle_gamma   90.00
#
_symmetry.space_group_name_H-M   'P 1'
#
loop_
_entity.id
_entity.type
_entity.pdbx_description
1 polymer ?
#
loop_
_entity_poly.entity_id
_entity_poly.type
_entity_poly.pdbx_seq_one_letter_code
_entity_poly.pdbx_strand_id
1 'polypeptide(L)'
;MKLELVKKIKEIIEAYHAITDLCAAEIKKAFEELNETPNKYTPEYTMQAAKTAVDTAIGANEKNGKVLNQKLKLVIADAKKQVLPMLFEKPKVITDKAVLVNNALQLLQIEGTEITDDVAFEILKEFVDDHEQMKVFKRVIGKHVELETATGTSTFPKTFGKLNKIETALNTFNEVESIANGIFLHKKGFGERYVVNRQTFTIPVDGYGQIQDEDAIINYSTIIEEIAEKNDFFQEVPNDDQDNEE
;
A
#
# COMPACT_ATOMS: atom_id res chain seq x y z
N MET A 1 17.23 -5.42 6.03
CA MET A 1 17.34 -5.94 4.64
C MET A 1 17.02 -4.81 3.68
N LYS A 2 17.60 -4.73 2.48
CA LYS A 2 17.29 -3.66 1.51
C LYS A 2 16.39 -4.18 0.39
N LEU A 3 15.11 -3.77 0.38
CA LEU A 3 14.10 -4.23 -0.59
C LEU A 3 14.21 -3.56 -1.97
N GLU A 4 14.69 -2.32 -2.01
CA GLU A 4 14.63 -1.43 -3.19
C GLU A 4 13.20 -1.32 -3.79
N LEU A 5 12.17 -1.48 -2.96
CA LEU A 5 10.77 -1.40 -3.32
C LEU A 5 10.44 -0.01 -3.85
N VAL A 6 10.82 1.05 -3.13
CA VAL A 6 10.53 2.43 -3.54
C VAL A 6 11.16 2.74 -4.89
N LYS A 7 12.40 2.31 -5.10
CA LYS A 7 13.12 2.47 -6.37
C LYS A 7 12.40 1.77 -7.52
N LYS A 8 12.05 0.49 -7.35
CA LYS A 8 11.35 -0.29 -8.39
C LYS A 8 9.98 0.30 -8.74
N ILE A 9 9.25 0.82 -7.75
CA ILE A 9 7.96 1.46 -7.98
C ILE A 9 8.13 2.76 -8.77
N LYS A 10 9.10 3.60 -8.42
CA LYS A 10 9.42 4.82 -9.18
C LYS A 10 9.79 4.52 -10.62
N GLU A 11 10.62 3.51 -10.87
CA GLU A 11 10.98 3.08 -12.23
C GLU A 11 9.74 2.66 -13.05
N ILE A 12 8.75 2.01 -12.43
CA ILE A 12 7.50 1.63 -13.11
C ILE A 12 6.62 2.86 -13.40
N ILE A 13 6.54 3.80 -12.46
CA ILE A 13 5.81 5.07 -12.64
C ILE A 13 6.46 5.91 -13.75
N GLU A 14 7.79 6.03 -13.77
CA GLU A 14 8.53 6.72 -14.83
C GLU A 14 8.30 6.06 -16.21
N ALA A 15 8.32 4.72 -16.26
CA ALA A 15 8.00 3.99 -17.49
C ALA A 15 6.56 4.26 -17.96
N TYR A 16 5.61 4.37 -17.04
CA TYR A 16 4.24 4.75 -17.36
C TYR A 16 4.14 6.17 -17.94
N HIS A 17 4.82 7.15 -17.31
CA HIS A 17 4.85 8.53 -17.79
C HIS A 17 5.43 8.63 -19.20
N ALA A 18 6.54 7.92 -19.47
CA ALA A 18 7.14 7.87 -20.79
C ALA A 18 6.19 7.31 -21.87
N ILE A 19 5.39 6.30 -21.54
CA ILE A 19 4.39 5.74 -22.47
C ILE A 19 3.24 6.72 -22.70
N THR A 20 2.82 7.45 -21.66
CA THR A 20 1.77 8.46 -21.78
C THR A 20 2.22 9.64 -22.63
N ASP A 21 3.47 10.09 -22.47
CA ASP A 21 4.08 11.12 -23.32
C ASP A 21 4.18 10.67 -24.79
N LEU A 22 4.54 9.40 -25.04
CA LEU A 22 4.53 8.83 -26.38
C LEU A 22 3.13 8.81 -26.98
N CYS A 23 2.11 8.43 -26.20
CA CYS A 23 0.71 8.47 -26.64
C CYS A 23 0.29 9.89 -27.05
N ALA A 24 0.62 10.90 -26.24
CA ALA A 24 0.35 12.30 -26.54
C ALA A 24 1.05 12.76 -27.83
N ALA A 25 2.31 12.38 -28.01
CA ALA A 25 3.09 12.69 -29.21
C ALA A 25 2.52 12.03 -30.48
N GLU A 26 2.09 10.77 -30.41
CA GLU A 26 1.44 10.06 -31.52
C GLU A 26 0.13 10.73 -31.94
N ILE A 27 -0.70 11.13 -30.98
CA ILE A 27 -1.95 11.84 -31.24
C ILE A 27 -1.67 13.19 -31.90
N LYS A 28 -0.71 13.95 -31.37
CA LYS A 28 -0.30 15.24 -31.92
C LYS A 28 0.19 15.12 -33.37
N LYS A 29 1.07 14.16 -33.62
CA LYS A 29 1.60 13.87 -34.97
C LYS A 29 0.48 13.52 -35.94
N ALA A 30 -0.49 12.71 -35.53
CA ALA A 30 -1.65 12.36 -36.36
C ALA A 30 -2.47 13.60 -36.75
N PHE A 31 -2.65 14.57 -35.84
CA PHE A 31 -3.33 15.81 -36.17
C PHE A 31 -2.52 16.73 -37.09
N GLU A 32 -1.20 16.80 -36.92
CA GLU A 32 -0.31 17.55 -37.81
C GLU A 32 -0.37 17.01 -39.24
N GLU A 33 -0.27 15.69 -39.43
CA GLU A 33 -0.38 15.03 -40.76
C GLU A 33 -1.73 15.30 -41.45
N LEU A 34 -2.82 15.34 -40.69
CA LEU A 34 -4.15 15.64 -41.20
C LEU A 34 -4.32 17.12 -41.59
N ASN A 35 -3.64 18.04 -40.88
CA ASN A 35 -3.68 19.47 -41.16
C ASN A 35 -2.80 19.88 -42.36
N GLU A 36 -1.73 19.14 -42.66
CA GLU A 36 -0.85 19.40 -43.80
C GLU A 36 -1.45 18.99 -45.16
N THR A 37 -2.59 18.27 -45.17
CA THR A 37 -3.23 17.78 -46.39
C THR A 37 -4.69 18.23 -46.60
N PRO A 38 -5.06 19.51 -46.38
CA PRO A 38 -6.46 19.94 -46.27
C PRO A 38 -7.31 19.76 -47.55
N ASN A 39 -6.69 19.51 -48.70
CA ASN A 39 -7.36 19.30 -50.00
C ASN A 39 -7.23 17.88 -50.58
N LYS A 40 -6.61 16.92 -49.87
CA LYS A 40 -6.45 15.54 -50.37
C LYS A 40 -7.62 14.62 -50.05
N TYR A 41 -8.36 14.91 -48.99
CA TYR A 41 -9.31 13.97 -48.41
C TYR A 41 -10.68 14.59 -48.17
N THR A 42 -11.72 13.76 -48.17
CA THR A 42 -13.07 14.21 -47.80
C THR A 42 -13.13 14.56 -46.30
N PRO A 43 -14.05 15.44 -45.90
CA PRO A 43 -14.28 15.75 -44.49
C PRO A 43 -14.58 14.50 -43.65
N GLU A 44 -15.33 13.53 -44.19
CA GLU A 44 -15.65 12.26 -43.53
C GLU A 44 -14.41 11.38 -43.32
N TYR A 45 -13.54 11.28 -44.33
CA TYR A 45 -12.31 10.51 -44.21
C TYR A 45 -11.39 11.11 -43.15
N THR A 46 -11.22 12.43 -43.16
CA THR A 46 -10.34 13.15 -42.23
C THR A 46 -10.81 12.98 -40.78
N MET A 47 -12.12 13.06 -40.54
CA MET A 47 -12.72 12.81 -39.23
C MET A 47 -12.52 11.36 -38.78
N GLN A 48 -12.73 10.38 -39.67
CA GLN A 48 -12.56 8.97 -39.34
C GLN A 48 -11.09 8.64 -39.05
N ALA A 49 -10.16 9.19 -39.82
CA ALA A 49 -8.72 9.02 -39.61
C ALA A 49 -8.27 9.60 -38.26
N ALA A 50 -8.73 10.81 -37.93
CA ALA A 50 -8.50 11.43 -36.62
C ALA A 50 -9.00 10.56 -35.47
N LYS A 51 -10.25 10.10 -35.55
CA LYS A 51 -10.84 9.22 -34.53
C LYS A 51 -10.06 7.92 -34.38
N THR A 52 -9.72 7.26 -35.48
CA THR A 52 -8.98 6.00 -35.47
C THR A 52 -7.58 6.16 -34.88
N ALA A 53 -6.87 7.25 -35.20
CA ALA A 53 -5.55 7.52 -34.63
C ALA A 53 -5.63 7.71 -33.10
N VAL A 54 -6.57 8.54 -32.63
CA VAL A 54 -6.80 8.78 -31.19
C VAL A 54 -7.17 7.48 -30.46
N ASP A 55 -8.17 6.74 -30.96
CA ASP A 55 -8.61 5.50 -30.34
C ASP A 55 -7.49 4.45 -30.29
N THR A 56 -6.64 4.39 -31.32
CA THR A 56 -5.50 3.46 -31.38
C THR A 56 -4.44 3.81 -30.34
N ALA A 57 -4.04 5.08 -30.27
CA ALA A 57 -3.03 5.55 -29.31
C ALA A 57 -3.51 5.37 -27.87
N ILE A 58 -4.76 5.73 -27.57
CA ILE A 58 -5.36 5.54 -26.24
C ILE A 58 -5.45 4.04 -25.91
N GLY A 59 -5.93 3.22 -26.83
CA GLY A 59 -6.03 1.78 -26.63
C GLY A 59 -4.68 1.09 -26.41
N ALA A 60 -3.60 1.58 -27.05
CA ALA A 60 -2.24 1.13 -26.80
C ALA A 60 -1.75 1.55 -25.40
N ASN A 61 -1.99 2.81 -25.01
CA ASN A 61 -1.63 3.31 -23.69
C ASN A 61 -2.32 2.53 -22.57
N GLU A 62 -3.63 2.27 -22.68
CA GLU A 62 -4.37 1.48 -21.69
C GLU A 62 -3.84 0.03 -21.56
N LYS A 63 -3.48 -0.60 -22.68
CA LYS A 63 -2.87 -1.94 -22.66
C LYS A 63 -1.53 -1.93 -21.92
N ASN A 64 -0.69 -0.93 -22.19
CA ASN A 64 0.58 -0.77 -21.50
C ASN A 64 0.39 -0.48 -20.01
N GLY A 65 -0.57 0.37 -19.64
CA GLY A 65 -0.94 0.63 -18.24
C GLY A 65 -1.33 -0.64 -17.50
N LYS A 66 -2.12 -1.54 -18.13
CA LYS A 66 -2.45 -2.86 -17.54
C LYS A 66 -1.20 -3.72 -17.29
N VAL A 67 -0.26 -3.73 -18.23
CA VAL A 67 1.00 -4.48 -18.09
C VAL A 67 1.85 -3.90 -16.96
N LEU A 68 1.90 -2.57 -16.83
CA LEU A 68 2.64 -1.90 -15.76
C LEU A 68 1.99 -2.14 -14.38
N ASN A 69 0.65 -2.13 -14.28
CA ASN A 69 -0.04 -2.54 -13.05
C ASN A 69 0.30 -3.99 -12.66
N GLN A 70 0.39 -4.91 -13.63
CA GLN A 70 0.79 -6.30 -13.35
C GLN A 70 2.23 -6.39 -12.84
N LYS A 71 3.17 -5.66 -13.45
CA LYS A 71 4.56 -5.58 -12.97
C LYS A 71 4.64 -5.01 -11.55
N LEU A 72 3.89 -3.95 -11.29
CA LEU A 72 3.81 -3.31 -9.97
C LEU A 72 3.33 -4.31 -8.91
N LYS A 73 2.25 -5.04 -9.20
CA LYS A 73 1.74 -6.11 -8.32
C LYS A 73 2.77 -7.18 -8.01
N LEU A 74 3.56 -7.60 -9.00
CA LEU A 74 4.63 -8.59 -8.78
C LEU A 74 5.71 -8.06 -7.84
N VAL A 75 6.15 -6.82 -8.04
CA VAL A 75 7.14 -6.15 -7.18
C VAL A 75 6.64 -6.09 -5.73
N ILE A 76 5.37 -5.72 -5.53
CA ILE A 76 4.75 -5.65 -4.20
C ILE A 76 4.61 -7.04 -3.57
N ALA A 77 4.15 -8.03 -4.34
CA ALA A 77 4.01 -9.41 -3.85
C ALA A 77 5.36 -10.00 -3.42
N ASP A 78 6.44 -9.72 -4.15
CA ASP A 78 7.77 -10.19 -3.80
C ASP A 78 8.34 -9.46 -2.57
N ALA A 79 8.02 -8.17 -2.37
CA ALA A 79 8.33 -7.49 -1.12
C ALA A 79 7.56 -8.10 0.06
N LYS A 80 6.26 -8.36 -0.11
CA LYS A 80 5.39 -8.99 0.90
C LYS A 80 5.90 -10.36 1.33
N LYS A 81 6.34 -11.19 0.38
CA LYS A 81 6.95 -12.51 0.66
C LYS A 81 8.23 -12.41 1.47
N GLN A 82 9.00 -11.33 1.34
CA GLN A 82 10.24 -11.14 2.08
C GLN A 82 9.97 -10.57 3.48
N VAL A 83 9.04 -9.61 3.59
CA VAL A 83 8.76 -8.91 4.86
C VAL A 83 7.89 -9.72 5.80
N LEU A 84 6.77 -10.31 5.32
CA LEU A 84 5.82 -10.97 6.22
C LEU A 84 6.45 -12.08 7.07
N PRO A 85 7.30 -12.98 6.55
CA PRO A 85 7.93 -14.01 7.38
C PRO A 85 8.80 -13.45 8.50
N MET A 86 9.33 -12.23 8.36
CA MET A 86 10.11 -11.57 9.42
C MET A 86 9.23 -11.04 10.56
N LEU A 87 7.94 -10.84 10.30
CA LEU A 87 6.99 -10.30 11.27
C LEU A 87 6.31 -11.39 12.11
N PHE A 88 6.30 -12.62 11.60
CA PHE A 88 5.67 -13.76 12.27
C PHE A 88 6.73 -14.74 12.74
N GLU A 89 7.01 -14.72 14.04
CA GLU A 89 7.70 -15.83 14.68
C GLU A 89 6.76 -17.04 14.76
N LYS A 90 7.34 -18.25 14.78
CA LYS A 90 6.52 -19.44 15.01
C LYS A 90 5.97 -19.36 16.44
N PRO A 91 4.65 -19.41 16.63
CA PRO A 91 4.09 -19.36 17.97
C PRO A 91 4.65 -20.53 18.78
N LYS A 92 5.09 -20.23 20.00
CA LYS A 92 5.52 -21.24 20.97
C LYS A 92 4.40 -22.27 21.12
N VAL A 93 4.76 -23.55 21.08
CA VAL A 93 3.77 -24.61 21.33
C VAL A 93 3.45 -24.61 22.81
N ILE A 94 2.24 -24.15 23.14
CA ILE A 94 1.74 -24.09 24.51
C ILE A 94 0.88 -25.33 24.76
N THR A 95 1.32 -26.21 25.66
CA THR A 95 0.51 -27.32 26.18
C THR A 95 -0.65 -26.75 27.01
N ASP A 96 -1.85 -27.33 26.90
CA ASP A 96 -3.06 -26.87 27.60
C ASP A 96 -3.46 -25.40 27.31
N LYS A 97 -3.17 -24.93 26.08
CA LYS A 97 -3.46 -23.57 25.60
C LYS A 97 -4.87 -23.07 25.96
N ALA A 98 -5.89 -23.91 25.86
CA ALA A 98 -7.27 -23.53 26.18
C ALA A 98 -7.45 -23.11 27.65
N VAL A 99 -6.79 -23.80 28.58
CA VAL A 99 -6.82 -23.48 30.01
C VAL A 99 -6.11 -22.15 30.26
N LEU A 100 -4.92 -21.97 29.70
CA LEU A 100 -4.15 -20.73 29.86
C LEU A 100 -4.88 -19.52 29.26
N VAL A 101 -5.51 -19.67 28.09
CA VAL A 101 -6.34 -18.61 27.50
C VAL A 101 -7.51 -18.26 28.42
N ASN A 102 -8.21 -19.25 28.99
CA ASN A 102 -9.32 -18.98 29.91
C ASN A 102 -8.85 -18.27 31.18
N ASN A 103 -7.73 -18.71 31.76
CA ASN A 103 -7.15 -18.07 32.95
C ASN A 103 -6.76 -16.62 32.66
N ALA A 104 -6.09 -16.35 31.52
CA ALA A 104 -5.75 -15.00 31.11
C ALA A 104 -7.00 -14.13 30.93
N LEU A 105 -8.05 -14.63 30.26
CA LEU A 105 -9.31 -13.91 30.10
C LEU A 105 -9.97 -13.57 31.44
N GLN A 106 -9.94 -14.49 32.41
CA GLN A 106 -10.48 -14.24 33.75
C GLN A 106 -9.69 -13.16 34.49
N LEU A 107 -8.35 -13.20 34.44
CA LEU A 107 -7.49 -12.18 35.05
C LEU A 107 -7.74 -10.80 34.42
N LEU A 108 -7.82 -10.71 33.09
CA LEU A 108 -8.14 -9.46 32.40
C LEU A 108 -9.52 -8.91 32.81
N GLN A 109 -10.51 -9.77 33.04
CA GLN A 109 -11.84 -9.36 33.51
C GLN A 109 -11.83 -8.88 34.95
N ILE A 110 -10.98 -9.45 35.81
CA ILE A 110 -10.82 -9.03 37.21
C ILE A 110 -10.21 -7.64 37.28
N GLU A 111 -9.14 -7.37 36.52
CA GLU A 111 -8.51 -6.05 36.45
C GLU A 111 -9.45 -4.99 35.87
N GLY A 112 -10.23 -5.36 34.84
CA GLY A 112 -11.28 -4.52 34.28
C GLY A 112 -10.76 -3.15 33.83
N THR A 113 -11.28 -2.07 34.42
CA THR A 113 -10.92 -0.68 34.07
C THR A 113 -9.60 -0.21 34.68
N GLU A 114 -9.04 -0.94 35.64
CA GLU A 114 -7.78 -0.58 36.32
C GLU A 114 -6.55 -1.19 35.62
N ILE A 115 -6.76 -1.96 34.55
CA ILE A 115 -5.68 -2.64 33.85
C ILE A 115 -4.68 -1.64 33.24
N THR A 116 -3.40 -1.90 33.51
CA THR A 116 -2.26 -1.14 32.99
C THR A 116 -1.45 -1.99 32.00
N ASP A 117 -0.57 -1.35 31.23
CA ASP A 117 0.26 -2.06 30.25
C ASP A 117 1.18 -3.11 30.90
N ASP A 118 1.79 -2.82 32.05
CA ASP A 118 2.65 -3.79 32.74
C ASP A 118 1.85 -5.00 33.24
N VAL A 119 0.65 -4.77 33.80
CA VAL A 119 -0.22 -5.86 34.28
C VAL A 119 -0.72 -6.71 33.10
N ALA A 120 -1.17 -6.06 32.02
CA ALA A 120 -1.59 -6.76 30.82
C ALA A 120 -0.44 -7.58 30.20
N PHE A 121 0.77 -7.04 30.18
CA PHE A 121 1.95 -7.75 29.69
C PHE A 121 2.24 -8.99 30.53
N GLU A 122 2.23 -8.88 31.86
CA GLU A 122 2.47 -10.04 32.73
C GLU A 122 1.45 -11.16 32.55
N ILE A 123 0.16 -10.82 32.36
CA ILE A 123 -0.90 -11.79 32.10
C ILE A 123 -0.73 -12.44 30.71
N LEU A 124 -0.23 -11.70 29.72
CA LEU A 124 -0.27 -12.07 28.31
C LEU A 124 1.07 -12.45 27.70
N LYS A 125 2.18 -12.36 28.43
CA LYS A 125 3.54 -12.56 27.92
C LYS A 125 3.75 -13.91 27.22
N GLU A 126 3.08 -14.98 27.66
CA GLU A 126 3.18 -16.30 27.00
C GLU A 126 2.48 -16.35 25.63
N PHE A 127 1.64 -15.37 25.29
CA PHE A 127 0.86 -15.32 24.06
C PHE A 127 1.36 -14.28 23.05
N VAL A 128 2.44 -13.54 23.34
CA VAL A 128 2.89 -12.40 22.51
C VAL A 128 3.18 -12.78 21.06
N ASP A 129 3.53 -14.05 20.80
CA ASP A 129 3.76 -14.59 19.45
C ASP A 129 2.50 -15.15 18.79
N ASP A 130 1.43 -15.35 19.54
CA ASP A 130 0.14 -15.77 19.02
C ASP A 130 -0.70 -14.54 18.63
N HIS A 131 -0.40 -14.04 17.44
CA HIS A 131 -1.05 -12.85 16.85
C HIS A 131 -2.59 -12.91 16.89
N GLU A 132 -3.19 -14.06 16.56
CA GLU A 132 -4.64 -14.18 16.52
C GLU A 132 -5.24 -14.16 17.92
N GLN A 133 -4.58 -14.78 18.90
CA GLN A 133 -5.01 -14.71 20.29
C GLN A 133 -4.78 -13.31 20.89
N MET A 134 -3.67 -12.64 20.56
CA MET A 134 -3.39 -11.28 21.01
C MET A 134 -4.43 -10.26 20.49
N LYS A 135 -4.96 -10.44 19.27
CA LYS A 135 -6.10 -9.64 18.79
C LYS A 135 -7.34 -9.80 19.65
N VAL A 136 -7.61 -11.03 20.11
CA VAL A 136 -8.75 -11.30 21.00
C VAL A 136 -8.54 -10.59 22.33
N PHE A 137 -7.35 -10.70 22.92
CA PHE A 137 -7.03 -10.01 24.17
C PHE A 137 -7.07 -8.49 24.05
N LYS A 138 -6.48 -7.91 22.99
CA LYS A 138 -6.58 -6.49 22.67
C LYS A 138 -8.03 -6.01 22.63
N ARG A 139 -8.92 -6.77 21.99
CA ARG A 139 -10.36 -6.46 21.96
C ARG A 139 -11.01 -6.53 23.35
N VAL A 140 -10.59 -7.47 24.21
CA VAL A 140 -11.14 -7.58 25.57
C VAL A 140 -10.71 -6.38 26.41
N ILE A 141 -9.42 -6.04 26.43
CA ILE A 141 -8.89 -4.88 27.15
C ILE A 141 -9.54 -3.59 26.62
N GLY A 142 -9.69 -3.45 25.30
CA GLY A 142 -10.32 -2.29 24.67
C GLY A 142 -11.81 -2.08 24.98
N LYS A 143 -12.47 -3.01 25.67
CA LYS A 143 -13.83 -2.79 26.20
C LYS A 143 -13.83 -2.01 27.53
N HIS A 144 -12.69 -1.97 28.21
CA HIS A 144 -12.55 -1.41 29.54
C HIS A 144 -11.73 -0.12 29.55
N VAL A 145 -10.76 -0.01 28.64
CA VAL A 145 -9.83 1.13 28.56
C VAL A 145 -9.58 1.56 27.12
N GLU A 146 -9.19 2.82 26.92
CA GLU A 146 -8.73 3.32 25.62
C GLU A 146 -7.34 2.75 25.30
N LEU A 147 -7.19 2.18 24.10
CA LEU A 147 -5.96 1.53 23.65
C LEU A 147 -5.02 2.46 22.88
N GLU A 148 -5.50 3.67 22.57
CA GLU A 148 -4.81 4.71 21.83
C GLU A 148 -5.07 6.04 22.49
N THR A 149 -4.04 6.88 22.57
CA THR A 149 -4.20 8.27 23.04
C THR A 149 -4.86 9.12 21.96
N ALA A 150 -5.28 10.34 22.32
CA ALA A 150 -5.76 11.34 21.36
C ALA A 150 -4.76 11.66 20.23
N THR A 151 -3.47 11.34 20.41
CA THR A 151 -2.41 11.51 19.40
C THR A 151 -2.17 10.26 18.54
N GLY A 152 -2.95 9.19 18.74
CA GLY A 152 -2.82 7.92 18.03
C GLY A 152 -1.69 7.01 18.52
N THR A 153 -1.05 7.34 19.66
CA THR A 153 -0.03 6.48 20.25
C THR A 153 -0.68 5.38 21.08
N SER A 154 -0.19 4.15 21.01
CA SER A 154 -0.74 3.07 21.84
C SER A 154 -0.50 3.32 23.32
N THR A 155 -1.53 3.09 24.15
CA THR A 155 -1.44 3.12 25.62
C THR A 155 -0.90 1.81 26.20
N PHE A 156 -0.78 0.76 25.38
CA PHE A 156 -0.25 -0.56 25.73
C PHE A 156 0.95 -0.97 24.85
N PRO A 157 2.03 -0.16 24.81
CA PRO A 157 3.16 -0.42 23.92
C PRO A 157 3.94 -1.70 24.25
N LYS A 158 4.07 -2.13 25.51
CA LYS A 158 4.69 -3.42 25.86
C LYS A 158 3.81 -4.59 25.42
N THR A 159 2.54 -4.56 25.80
CA THR A 159 1.63 -5.70 25.58
C THR A 159 1.30 -5.90 24.10
N PHE A 160 0.96 -4.83 23.38
CA PHE A 160 0.49 -4.90 21.99
C PHE A 160 1.46 -4.31 20.98
N GLY A 161 2.66 -3.88 21.38
CA GLY A 161 3.64 -3.28 20.46
C GLY A 161 3.94 -4.17 19.25
N LYS A 162 4.20 -5.45 19.48
CA LYS A 162 4.43 -6.46 18.43
C LYS A 162 3.21 -6.63 17.51
N LEU A 163 2.02 -6.75 18.09
CA LEU A 163 0.76 -6.86 17.37
C LEU A 163 0.49 -5.62 16.49
N ASN A 164 0.58 -4.42 17.06
CA ASN A 164 0.34 -3.15 16.35
C ASN A 164 1.29 -2.98 15.17
N LYS A 165 2.54 -3.42 15.32
CA LYS A 165 3.57 -3.44 14.29
C LYS A 165 3.22 -4.38 13.14
N ILE A 166 2.75 -5.60 13.44
CA ILE A 166 2.26 -6.55 12.44
C ILE A 166 1.03 -5.98 11.72
N GLU A 167 0.05 -5.44 12.45
CA GLU A 167 -1.16 -4.84 11.90
C GLU A 167 -0.82 -3.66 10.97
N THR A 168 0.11 -2.79 11.38
CA THR A 168 0.58 -1.66 10.56
C THR A 168 1.20 -2.16 9.26
N ALA A 169 2.07 -3.16 9.31
CA ALA A 169 2.68 -3.73 8.12
C ALA A 169 1.63 -4.33 7.16
N LEU A 170 0.70 -5.13 7.69
CA LEU A 170 -0.37 -5.75 6.91
C LEU A 170 -1.27 -4.70 6.26
N ASN A 171 -1.69 -3.67 7.01
CA ASN A 171 -2.49 -2.58 6.48
C ASN A 171 -1.74 -1.82 5.39
N THR A 172 -0.46 -1.51 5.62
CA THR A 172 0.37 -0.81 4.62
C THR A 172 0.50 -1.62 3.32
N PHE A 173 0.69 -2.94 3.41
CA PHE A 173 0.66 -3.80 2.22
C PHE A 173 -0.70 -3.80 1.52
N ASN A 174 -1.81 -3.81 2.26
CA ASN A 174 -3.14 -3.76 1.69
C ASN A 174 -3.39 -2.43 0.95
N GLU A 175 -2.94 -1.30 1.49
CA GLU A 175 -3.03 0.01 0.83
C GLU A 175 -2.25 0.03 -0.49
N VAL A 176 -1.00 -0.43 -0.46
CA VAL A 176 -0.14 -0.52 -1.66
C VAL A 176 -0.72 -1.46 -2.72
N GLU A 177 -1.25 -2.61 -2.30
CA GLU A 177 -1.93 -3.56 -3.20
C GLU A 177 -3.23 -2.97 -3.79
N SER A 178 -3.97 -2.21 -3.00
CA SER A 178 -5.19 -1.52 -3.42
C SER A 178 -4.91 -0.52 -4.54
N ILE A 179 -3.93 0.36 -4.33
CA ILE A 179 -3.50 1.36 -5.33
C ILE A 179 -2.98 0.66 -6.59
N ALA A 180 -2.12 -0.35 -6.44
CA ALA A 180 -1.53 -1.08 -7.56
C ALA A 180 -2.54 -1.83 -8.45
N ASN A 181 -3.79 -2.01 -8.00
CA ASN A 181 -4.83 -2.61 -8.82
C ASN A 181 -5.19 -1.76 -10.04
N GLY A 182 -5.10 -0.44 -9.93
CA GLY A 182 -5.73 0.48 -10.87
C GLY A 182 -4.99 1.78 -11.16
N ILE A 183 -3.82 2.02 -10.54
CA ILE A 183 -3.11 3.30 -10.65
C ILE A 183 -2.89 3.80 -12.09
N PHE A 184 -2.57 2.94 -13.05
CA PHE A 184 -2.40 3.39 -14.46
C PHE A 184 -3.68 3.38 -15.30
N LEU A 185 -4.84 3.15 -14.68
CA LEU A 185 -6.15 2.99 -15.33
C LEU A 185 -7.17 4.02 -14.83
N HIS A 186 -6.75 5.07 -14.14
CA HIS A 186 -7.66 6.17 -13.80
C HIS A 186 -8.28 6.78 -15.05
N LYS A 187 -9.49 7.29 -14.86
CA LYS A 187 -10.16 8.10 -15.88
C LYS A 187 -9.28 9.32 -16.20
N LYS A 188 -8.93 9.45 -17.49
CA LYS A 188 -8.12 10.56 -18.00
C LYS A 188 -8.91 11.85 -18.04
N GLY A 189 -8.21 12.95 -17.80
CA GLY A 189 -8.70 14.31 -17.98
C GLY A 189 -8.59 14.77 -19.44
N PHE A 190 -9.04 16.00 -19.68
CA PHE A 190 -8.97 16.65 -20.99
C PHE A 190 -7.75 17.57 -21.04
N GLY A 191 -6.75 17.21 -21.85
CA GLY A 191 -5.58 18.05 -22.13
C GLY A 191 -5.81 18.98 -23.32
N GLU A 192 -4.74 19.15 -24.11
CA GLU A 192 -4.75 19.99 -25.32
C GLU A 192 -5.87 19.57 -26.29
N ARG A 193 -6.51 20.55 -26.92
CA ARG A 193 -7.66 20.35 -27.80
C ARG A 193 -7.29 20.57 -29.26
N TYR A 194 -7.74 19.67 -30.12
CA TYR A 194 -7.58 19.74 -31.57
C TYR A 194 -8.95 19.77 -32.22
N VAL A 195 -9.16 20.66 -33.18
CA VAL A 195 -10.40 20.75 -33.94
C VAL A 195 -10.18 20.22 -35.34
N VAL A 196 -10.84 19.11 -35.66
CA VAL A 196 -10.83 18.50 -36.99
C VAL A 196 -12.26 18.45 -37.50
N ASN A 197 -12.54 19.10 -38.63
CA ASN A 197 -13.87 19.14 -39.24
C ASN A 197 -15.01 19.50 -38.26
N ARG A 198 -14.82 20.57 -37.47
CA ARG A 198 -15.76 21.05 -36.41
C ARG A 198 -15.96 20.08 -35.22
N GLN A 199 -15.28 18.95 -35.19
CA GLN A 199 -15.25 18.05 -34.04
C GLN A 199 -14.01 18.33 -33.19
N THR A 200 -14.18 18.33 -31.87
CA THR A 200 -13.08 18.53 -30.92
C THR A 200 -12.57 17.19 -30.43
N PHE A 201 -11.26 17.00 -30.51
CA PHE A 201 -10.52 15.90 -29.91
C PHE A 201 -9.61 16.44 -28.82
N THR A 202 -9.26 15.62 -27.84
CA THR A 202 -8.40 16.03 -26.73
C THR A 202 -7.30 15.02 -26.49
N ILE A 203 -6.09 15.49 -26.25
CA ILE A 203 -5.02 14.64 -25.73
C ILE A 203 -5.38 14.25 -24.28
N PRO A 204 -5.41 12.96 -23.93
CA PRO A 204 -5.68 12.53 -22.57
C PRO A 204 -4.52 12.95 -21.65
N VAL A 205 -4.85 13.40 -20.45
CA VAL A 205 -3.86 13.73 -19.39
C VAL A 205 -4.25 13.06 -18.10
N ASP A 206 -3.28 12.83 -17.23
CA ASP A 206 -3.55 12.22 -15.94
C ASP A 206 -4.25 13.19 -15.00
N GLY A 207 -5.24 12.65 -14.28
CA GLY A 207 -6.04 13.40 -13.33
C GLY A 207 -5.42 13.41 -11.94
N TYR A 208 -5.96 14.26 -11.08
CA TYR A 208 -5.52 14.39 -9.67
C TYR A 208 -5.46 13.06 -8.92
N GLY A 209 -6.44 12.17 -9.13
CA GLY A 209 -6.48 10.86 -8.46
C GLY A 209 -5.26 9.99 -8.77
N GLN A 210 -4.74 10.05 -9.99
CA GLN A 210 -3.56 9.28 -10.33
C GLN A 210 -2.30 9.83 -9.66
N ILE A 211 -2.13 11.15 -9.66
CA ILE A 211 -0.98 11.81 -9.03
C ILE A 211 -0.97 11.52 -7.53
N GLN A 212 -2.14 11.60 -6.88
CA GLN A 212 -2.29 11.28 -5.47
C GLN A 212 -1.92 9.82 -5.18
N ASP A 213 -2.38 8.89 -6.01
CA ASP A 213 -2.10 7.47 -5.86
C ASP A 213 -0.61 7.15 -6.10
N GLU A 214 0.06 7.85 -7.02
CA GLU A 214 1.51 7.76 -7.25
C GLU A 214 2.32 8.21 -6.03
N ASP A 215 1.93 9.33 -5.39
CA ASP A 215 2.58 9.78 -4.16
C ASP A 215 2.29 8.82 -2.98
N ALA A 216 1.03 8.40 -2.85
CA ALA A 216 0.61 7.52 -1.75
C ALA A 216 1.32 6.17 -1.79
N ILE A 217 1.42 5.53 -2.97
CA ILE A 217 2.07 4.23 -3.09
C ILE A 217 3.57 4.32 -2.76
N ILE A 218 4.23 5.43 -3.09
CA ILE A 218 5.64 5.69 -2.72
C ILE A 218 5.77 5.85 -1.20
N ASN A 219 4.88 6.62 -0.57
CA ASN A 219 4.90 6.85 0.88
C ASN A 219 4.69 5.56 1.66
N TYR A 220 3.66 4.77 1.32
CA TYR A 220 3.43 3.48 1.96
C TYR A 220 4.57 2.49 1.71
N SER A 221 5.17 2.51 0.52
CA SER A 221 6.33 1.67 0.22
C SER A 221 7.57 2.05 1.02
N THR A 222 7.72 3.34 1.35
CA THR A 222 8.78 3.82 2.25
C THR A 222 8.58 3.26 3.65
N ILE A 223 7.34 3.27 4.17
CA ILE A 223 7.01 2.64 5.45
C ILE A 223 7.35 1.15 5.45
N ILE A 224 7.05 0.42 4.37
CA ILE A 224 7.41 -1.00 4.23
C ILE A 224 8.94 -1.20 4.27
N GLU A 225 9.71 -0.35 3.59
CA GLU A 225 11.18 -0.40 3.64
C GLU A 225 11.71 -0.13 5.05
N GLU A 226 11.17 0.87 5.75
CA GLU A 226 11.55 1.15 7.13
C GLU A 226 11.28 -0.02 8.09
N ILE A 227 10.14 -0.69 7.93
CA ILE A 227 9.79 -1.91 8.68
C ILE A 227 10.81 -3.04 8.39
N ALA A 228 11.29 -3.15 7.15
CA ALA A 228 12.24 -4.20 6.74
C ALA A 228 13.71 -3.88 7.08
N GLU A 229 14.06 -2.61 7.26
CA GLU A 229 15.41 -2.16 7.59
C GLU A 229 15.68 -2.17 9.10
N LYS A 230 14.69 -1.81 9.92
CA LYS A 230 14.84 -1.83 11.38
C LYS A 230 14.75 -3.26 11.91
N ASN A 231 15.90 -3.92 12.12
CA ASN A 231 15.96 -5.11 12.98
C ASN A 231 15.42 -4.83 14.40
N ASP A 232 15.41 -3.56 14.82
CA ASP A 232 14.86 -3.10 16.10
C ASP A 232 13.33 -3.00 16.13
N PHE A 233 12.65 -3.37 15.04
CA PHE A 233 11.20 -3.43 15.03
C PHE A 233 10.66 -4.45 16.05
N PHE A 234 11.48 -5.38 16.55
CA PHE A 234 11.11 -6.31 17.63
C PHE A 234 12.10 -6.35 18.79
N GLN A 235 13.04 -5.39 18.93
CA GLN A 235 13.89 -5.40 20.12
C GLN A 235 13.02 -5.25 21.37
N GLU A 236 12.94 -6.33 22.15
CA GLU A 236 12.45 -6.31 23.51
C GLU A 236 13.26 -5.27 24.27
N VAL A 237 12.56 -4.43 25.03
CA VAL A 237 13.22 -3.63 26.07
C VAL A 237 14.02 -4.63 26.91
N PRO A 238 15.33 -4.45 27.12
CA PRO A 238 16.08 -5.35 27.98
C PRO A 238 15.39 -5.41 29.34
N ASN A 239 15.10 -6.62 29.81
CA ASN A 239 14.83 -6.81 31.23
C ASN A 239 16.10 -6.40 31.96
N ASP A 240 16.09 -5.21 32.56
CA ASP A 240 17.12 -4.69 33.48
C ASP A 240 17.06 -5.42 34.84
N ASP A 241 16.77 -6.73 34.82
CA ASP A 241 16.80 -7.62 35.96
C ASP A 241 17.78 -8.75 35.66
N GLN A 242 19.07 -8.43 35.74
CA GLN A 242 20.07 -9.39 36.19
C GLN A 242 21.31 -8.68 36.76
N ASP A 243 21.40 -8.81 38.09
CA ASP A 243 22.62 -9.01 38.87
C ASP A 243 23.55 -7.80 39.08
N ASN A 244 23.24 -7.05 40.13
CA ASN A 244 24.25 -6.52 41.05
C ASN A 244 23.87 -6.89 42.50
N GLU A 245 23.86 -8.19 42.78
CA GLU A 245 24.11 -8.72 44.12
C GLU A 245 25.32 -9.66 44.04
N GLU A 246 26.51 -9.12 44.30
CA GLU A 246 27.50 -9.55 45.30
C GLU A 246 28.84 -8.81 45.13
#